data_AF-A0A5C4W958-F1
#
_entry.id   AF-A0A5C4W958-F1
#
_cell.length_a   1.000
_cell.length_b   1.000
_cell.length_c   1.000
_cell.angle_alpha   90.00
_cell.angle_beta   90.00
_cell.angle_gamma   90.00
#
_symmetry.space_group_name_H-M   'P 1'
#
loop_
_entity.id
_entity.type
_entity.pdbx_description
1 polymer ?
#
loop_
_entity_poly.entity_id
_entity_poly.type
_entity_poly.pdbx_seq_one_letter_code
_entity_poly.pdbx_strand_id
1 'polypeptide(L)'
;MTDAVTDPETGPVTADDLDEAVRLAIGTLRHAPAGGWDERAGSLEWTCWETVEHLADDLFAYAAQLGLDIPPLDGYVPFALDKRSPDGPGNTIHADPGAGPAGLLQVLQSCGALLSAMVRTAPADARAHHGFGAADAEGSAAMGIVETLVHTHDLAEGLGLAWAPPAGICARVLARLFPDAPLDTDPWTTLLWATGRADLPGRPRLTAWRWYSAPR
;
A
#
# COMPACT_ATOMS: atom_id res chain seq x y z
N MET A 1 26.67 15.74 -18.80
CA MET A 1 26.37 15.82 -17.36
C MET A 1 25.13 16.68 -17.26
N THR A 2 23.97 16.06 -17.40
CA THR A 2 22.66 16.72 -17.33
C THR A 2 22.20 16.62 -15.89
N ASP A 3 22.21 17.76 -15.20
CA ASP A 3 21.67 17.89 -13.86
C ASP A 3 20.18 17.50 -13.90
N ALA A 4 19.83 16.49 -13.09
CA ALA A 4 18.46 16.15 -12.83
C ALA A 4 17.82 17.31 -12.07
N VAL A 5 16.88 17.99 -12.72
CA VAL A 5 15.99 18.94 -12.05
C VAL A 5 15.10 18.12 -11.13
N THR A 6 15.45 18.07 -9.86
CA THR A 6 14.52 17.68 -8.80
C THR A 6 13.49 18.80 -8.69
N ASP A 7 12.24 18.50 -9.00
CA ASP A 7 11.12 19.42 -8.84
C ASP A 7 10.92 19.72 -7.33
N PRO A 8 11.05 20.98 -6.87
CA PRO A 8 11.02 21.33 -5.45
C PRO A 8 9.63 21.26 -4.78
N GLU A 9 8.57 20.80 -5.46
CA GLU A 9 7.19 20.85 -4.93
C GLU A 9 6.64 19.58 -4.27
N THR A 10 7.23 18.39 -4.46
CA THR A 10 6.80 17.20 -3.72
C THR A 10 7.54 17.12 -2.38
N GLY A 11 6.93 17.66 -1.32
CA GLY A 11 7.38 17.45 0.06
C GLY A 11 7.44 15.96 0.45
N PRO A 12 8.03 15.62 1.61
CA PRO A 12 8.21 14.23 2.04
C PRO A 12 6.88 13.52 2.22
N VAL A 13 6.89 12.19 2.14
CA VAL A 13 5.73 11.38 2.51
C VAL A 13 5.58 11.37 4.03
N THR A 14 4.37 11.63 4.52
CA THR A 14 4.09 11.77 5.96
C THR A 14 3.09 10.75 6.47
N ALA A 15 2.99 10.63 7.80
CA ALA A 15 1.92 9.87 8.44
C ALA A 15 0.52 10.47 8.17
N ASP A 16 0.42 11.79 7.95
CA ASP A 16 -0.85 12.44 7.60
C ASP A 16 -1.31 12.00 6.20
N ASP A 17 -0.37 11.82 5.25
CA ASP A 17 -0.67 11.28 3.92
C ASP A 17 -1.21 9.84 4.00
N LEU A 18 -0.62 9.03 4.90
CA LEU A 18 -1.06 7.67 5.14
C LEU A 18 -2.45 7.64 5.77
N ASP A 19 -2.71 8.48 6.79
CA ASP A 19 -4.03 8.61 7.40
C ASP A 19 -5.09 9.03 6.37
N GLU A 20 -4.74 9.95 5.47
CA GLU A 20 -5.62 10.37 4.38
C GLU A 20 -5.91 9.23 3.41
N ALA A 21 -4.89 8.49 2.96
CA ALA A 21 -5.04 7.37 2.03
C ALA A 21 -5.95 6.28 2.61
N VAL A 22 -5.71 5.86 3.87
CA VAL A 22 -6.52 4.85 4.57
C VAL A 22 -7.94 5.33 4.79
N ARG A 23 -8.13 6.60 5.19
CA ARG A 23 -9.46 7.20 5.36
C ARG A 23 -10.25 7.21 4.06
N LEU A 24 -9.61 7.57 2.95
CA LEU A 24 -10.25 7.59 1.63
C LEU A 24 -10.61 6.18 1.17
N ALA A 25 -9.70 5.21 1.33
CA ALA A 25 -9.96 3.81 1.00
C ALA A 25 -11.18 3.27 1.76
N ILE A 26 -11.21 3.40 3.08
CA ILE A 26 -12.34 2.99 3.91
C ILE A 26 -13.62 3.76 3.53
N GLY A 27 -13.50 5.07 3.28
CA GLY A 27 -14.62 5.91 2.83
C GLY A 27 -15.26 5.37 1.55
N THR A 28 -14.46 4.97 0.57
CA THR A 28 -14.92 4.35 -0.67
C THR A 28 -15.54 2.98 -0.41
N LEU A 29 -14.82 2.08 0.28
CA LEU A 29 -15.24 0.68 0.50
C LEU A 29 -16.51 0.56 1.35
N ARG A 30 -16.83 1.55 2.19
CA ARG A 30 -18.12 1.60 2.92
C ARG A 30 -19.34 1.69 2.01
N HIS A 31 -19.17 2.09 0.75
CA HIS A 31 -20.25 2.16 -0.24
C HIS A 31 -20.39 0.86 -1.06
N ALA A 32 -19.55 -0.15 -0.79
CA ALA A 32 -19.63 -1.45 -1.43
C ALA A 32 -20.99 -2.13 -1.18
N PRO A 33 -21.49 -2.93 -2.14
CA PRO A 33 -22.64 -3.79 -1.90
C PRO A 33 -22.37 -4.81 -0.78
N ALA A 34 -23.44 -5.36 -0.21
CA ALA A 34 -23.33 -6.38 0.82
C ALA A 34 -22.72 -7.70 0.31
N GLY A 35 -22.84 -7.98 -1.00
CA GLY A 35 -22.24 -9.14 -1.67
C GLY A 35 -20.99 -8.76 -2.49
N GLY A 36 -20.35 -9.75 -3.12
CA GLY A 36 -19.15 -9.55 -3.94
C GLY A 36 -17.82 -9.68 -3.18
N TRP A 37 -17.85 -9.84 -1.85
CA TRP A 37 -16.64 -9.95 -1.02
C TRP A 37 -15.86 -11.25 -1.24
N ASP A 38 -16.56 -12.32 -1.64
CA ASP A 38 -15.94 -13.60 -2.02
C ASP A 38 -15.59 -13.68 -3.51
N GLU A 39 -15.87 -12.61 -4.29
CA GLU A 39 -15.50 -12.51 -5.70
C GLU A 39 -14.12 -11.86 -5.86
N ARG A 40 -13.50 -12.03 -7.03
CA ARG A 40 -12.17 -11.50 -7.33
C ARG A 40 -12.08 -9.97 -7.18
N ALA A 41 -10.99 -9.49 -6.60
CA ALA A 41 -10.64 -8.07 -6.57
C ALA A 41 -10.04 -7.64 -7.92
N GLY A 42 -10.91 -7.22 -8.84
CA GLY A 42 -10.50 -6.76 -10.17
C GLY A 42 -9.74 -7.85 -10.92
N SER A 43 -8.49 -7.55 -11.29
CA SER A 43 -7.62 -8.51 -12.00
C SER A 43 -6.91 -9.52 -11.10
N LEU A 44 -6.96 -9.38 -9.77
CA LEU A 44 -6.29 -10.29 -8.83
C LEU A 44 -6.97 -11.66 -8.80
N GLU A 45 -6.21 -12.72 -8.51
CA GLU A 45 -6.76 -14.06 -8.22
C GLU A 45 -7.38 -14.12 -6.81
N TRP A 46 -7.05 -13.15 -5.95
CA TRP A 46 -7.58 -13.04 -4.60
C TRP A 46 -9.00 -12.49 -4.58
N THR A 47 -9.77 -12.93 -3.60
CA THR A 47 -11.09 -12.35 -3.32
C THR A 47 -10.96 -10.92 -2.80
N CYS A 48 -12.04 -10.15 -2.85
CA CYS A 48 -12.10 -8.82 -2.24
C CYS A 48 -11.87 -8.90 -0.73
N TRP A 49 -12.35 -9.94 -0.06
CA TRP A 49 -12.09 -10.17 1.36
C TRP A 49 -10.60 -10.38 1.64
N GLU A 50 -9.97 -11.33 0.95
CA GLU A 50 -8.54 -11.62 1.10
C GLU A 50 -7.66 -10.41 0.77
N THR A 51 -8.07 -9.60 -0.21
CA THR A 51 -7.34 -8.38 -0.60
C THR A 51 -7.36 -7.31 0.50
N VAL A 52 -8.47 -7.14 1.22
CA VAL A 52 -8.49 -6.23 2.38
C VAL A 52 -7.69 -6.78 3.55
N GLU A 53 -7.72 -8.10 3.79
CA GLU A 53 -6.87 -8.70 4.83
C GLU A 53 -5.39 -8.55 4.52
N HIS A 54 -4.99 -8.80 3.27
CA HIS A 54 -3.62 -8.58 2.82
C HIS A 54 -3.19 -7.12 3.02
N LEU A 55 -4.03 -6.17 2.61
CA LEU A 55 -3.74 -4.75 2.84
C LEU A 55 -3.60 -4.44 4.34
N ALA A 56 -4.48 -4.97 5.19
CA ALA A 56 -4.36 -4.79 6.64
C ALA A 56 -3.08 -5.45 7.20
N ASP A 57 -2.69 -6.60 6.68
CA ASP A 57 -1.49 -7.33 7.09
C ASP A 57 -0.21 -6.58 6.70
N ASP A 58 -0.14 -6.05 5.48
CA ASP A 58 0.99 -5.24 5.00
C ASP A 58 1.21 -4.01 5.90
N LEU A 59 0.14 -3.27 6.20
CA LEU A 59 0.19 -2.11 7.10
C LEU A 59 0.67 -2.52 8.50
N PHE A 60 0.15 -3.63 9.04
CA PHE A 60 0.58 -4.17 10.32
C PHE A 60 2.06 -4.59 10.31
N ALA A 61 2.50 -5.33 9.30
CA ALA A 61 3.86 -5.83 9.18
C ALA A 61 4.87 -4.68 9.08
N TYR A 62 4.56 -3.64 8.30
CA TYR A 62 5.41 -2.45 8.22
C TYR A 62 5.51 -1.72 9.56
N ALA A 63 4.41 -1.63 10.32
CA ALA A 63 4.41 -1.04 11.65
C ALA A 63 5.26 -1.87 12.63
N ALA A 64 5.08 -3.19 12.63
CA ALA A 64 5.80 -4.09 13.53
C ALA A 64 7.31 -4.11 13.24
N GLN A 65 7.72 -4.05 11.97
CA GLN A 65 9.13 -3.95 11.58
C GLN A 65 9.79 -2.66 12.08
N LEU A 66 9.07 -1.52 12.05
CA LEU A 66 9.56 -0.25 12.59
C LEU A 66 9.63 -0.24 14.13
N GLY A 67 8.90 -1.13 14.80
CA GLY A 67 8.80 -1.17 16.26
C GLY A 67 9.99 -1.83 16.97
N LEU A 68 10.98 -2.34 16.23
CA LEU A 68 12.13 -3.01 16.80
C LEU A 68 13.32 -2.05 16.99
N ASP A 69 13.86 -2.02 18.21
CA ASP A 69 15.12 -1.30 18.51
C ASP A 69 16.31 -1.89 17.73
N ILE A 70 16.31 -3.21 17.53
CA ILE A 70 17.31 -3.95 16.75
C ILE A 70 16.56 -4.78 15.70
N PRO A 71 16.30 -4.22 14.51
CA PRO A 71 15.52 -4.88 13.48
C PRO A 71 16.35 -5.95 12.74
N PRO A 72 15.76 -7.11 12.41
CA PRO A 72 16.34 -7.99 11.40
C PRO A 72 16.34 -7.25 10.05
N LEU A 73 17.48 -7.18 9.37
CA LEU A 73 17.60 -6.52 8.06
C LEU A 73 17.57 -7.51 6.89
N ASP A 74 17.45 -8.80 7.17
CA ASP A 74 17.44 -9.92 6.23
C ASP A 74 16.14 -10.73 6.22
N GLY A 75 15.16 -10.35 7.06
CA GLY A 75 13.84 -10.97 7.09
C GLY A 75 12.80 -10.16 7.85
N TYR A 76 11.54 -10.56 7.74
CA TYR A 76 10.44 -9.99 8.50
C TYR A 76 10.47 -10.48 9.96
N VAL A 77 9.87 -9.70 10.88
CA VAL A 77 9.54 -10.17 12.23
C VAL A 77 8.80 -11.49 12.10
N PRO A 78 9.20 -12.56 12.83
CA PRO A 78 8.69 -13.91 12.61
C PRO A 78 7.30 -14.12 13.23
N PHE A 79 6.33 -13.29 12.84
CA PHE A 79 4.92 -13.58 13.09
C PHE A 79 4.51 -14.83 12.30
N ALA A 80 3.63 -15.64 12.89
CA ALA A 80 3.06 -16.77 12.18
C ALA A 80 2.19 -16.28 11.03
N LEU A 81 2.30 -16.93 9.88
CA LEU A 81 1.48 -16.67 8.70
C LEU A 81 0.51 -17.83 8.50
N ASP A 82 -0.73 -17.51 8.18
CA ASP A 82 -1.75 -18.46 7.74
C ASP A 82 -2.38 -17.99 6.43
N LYS A 83 -3.03 -18.90 5.71
CA LYS A 83 -3.72 -18.62 4.45
C LYS A 83 -5.16 -19.03 4.54
N ARG A 84 -6.08 -18.18 4.06
CA ARG A 84 -7.50 -18.54 3.93
C ARG A 84 -7.74 -19.58 2.84
N SER A 85 -6.99 -19.49 1.75
CA SER A 85 -7.08 -20.37 0.60
C SER A 85 -5.69 -20.76 0.09
N PRO A 86 -5.54 -21.88 -0.64
CA PRO A 86 -4.24 -22.31 -1.15
C PRO A 86 -3.51 -21.24 -1.97
N ASP A 87 -4.25 -20.52 -2.81
CA ASP A 87 -3.75 -19.49 -3.72
C ASP A 87 -3.82 -18.07 -3.13
N GLY A 88 -4.38 -17.94 -1.93
CA GLY A 88 -4.48 -16.67 -1.20
C GLY A 88 -3.14 -16.21 -0.61
N PRO A 89 -3.09 -14.94 -0.17
CA PRO A 89 -1.94 -14.37 0.51
C PRO A 89 -1.76 -15.02 1.89
N GLY A 90 -0.51 -15.13 2.34
CA GLY A 90 -0.20 -15.54 3.70
C GLY A 90 -0.17 -14.32 4.60
N ASN A 91 -1.04 -14.28 5.60
CA ASN A 91 -1.22 -13.13 6.49
C ASN A 91 -1.04 -13.54 7.96
N THR A 92 -0.63 -12.61 8.80
CA THR A 92 -0.77 -12.69 10.27
C THR A 92 -2.13 -12.16 10.71
N ILE A 93 -2.65 -11.15 10.00
CA ILE A 93 -3.91 -10.48 10.31
C ILE A 93 -5.06 -11.11 9.51
N HIS A 94 -6.07 -11.61 10.24
CA HIS A 94 -7.32 -12.10 9.68
C HIS A 94 -8.51 -11.47 10.40
N ALA A 95 -9.49 -11.00 9.64
CA ALA A 95 -10.76 -10.51 10.18
C ALA A 95 -11.68 -11.67 10.53
N ASP A 96 -12.53 -11.50 11.54
CA ASP A 96 -13.61 -12.46 11.82
C ASP A 96 -14.65 -12.41 10.69
N PRO A 97 -14.89 -13.50 9.95
CA PRO A 97 -15.92 -13.54 8.91
C PRO A 97 -17.31 -13.20 9.44
N GLY A 98 -17.61 -13.52 10.70
CA GLY A 98 -18.88 -13.22 11.36
C GLY A 98 -19.13 -11.72 11.57
N ALA A 99 -18.08 -10.90 11.58
CA ALA A 99 -18.19 -9.44 11.67
C ALA A 99 -18.54 -8.77 10.32
N GLY A 100 -18.47 -9.53 9.21
CA GLY A 100 -18.76 -9.08 7.87
C GLY A 100 -17.85 -7.92 7.40
N PRO A 101 -18.19 -7.29 6.25
CA PRO A 101 -17.37 -6.23 5.66
C PRO A 101 -17.14 -5.03 6.58
N ALA A 102 -18.12 -4.69 7.43
CA ALA A 102 -17.96 -3.60 8.38
C ALA A 102 -16.84 -3.88 9.39
N GLY A 103 -16.76 -5.11 9.91
CA GLY A 103 -15.67 -5.54 10.79
C GLY A 103 -14.33 -5.63 10.06
N LEU A 104 -14.33 -6.13 8.83
CA LEU A 104 -13.14 -6.17 7.97
C LEU A 104 -12.54 -4.76 7.77
N LEU A 105 -13.37 -3.75 7.52
CA LEU A 105 -12.89 -2.36 7.40
C LEU A 105 -12.40 -1.76 8.73
N GLN A 106 -12.89 -2.24 9.89
CA GLN A 106 -12.33 -1.86 11.19
C GLN A 106 -10.93 -2.43 11.39
N VAL A 107 -10.67 -3.66 10.94
CA VAL A 107 -9.34 -4.28 10.95
C VAL A 107 -8.37 -3.49 10.06
N LEU A 108 -8.79 -3.14 8.84
CA LEU A 108 -7.99 -2.26 7.98
C LEU A 108 -7.67 -0.92 8.65
N GLN A 109 -8.69 -0.29 9.27
CA GLN A 109 -8.51 1.00 9.95
C GLN A 109 -7.52 0.91 11.12
N SER A 110 -7.58 -0.16 11.92
CA SER A 110 -6.69 -0.33 13.06
C SER A 110 -5.24 -0.56 12.62
N CYS A 111 -5.00 -1.41 11.62
CA CYS A 111 -3.65 -1.62 11.08
C CYS A 111 -3.06 -0.35 10.45
N GLY A 112 -3.85 0.43 9.71
CA GLY A 112 -3.42 1.73 9.20
C GLY A 112 -3.05 2.71 10.31
N ALA A 113 -3.83 2.75 11.40
CA ALA A 113 -3.53 3.58 12.56
C ALA A 113 -2.25 3.14 13.30
N LEU A 114 -1.97 1.83 13.38
CA LEU A 114 -0.72 1.32 13.93
C LEU A 114 0.48 1.78 13.10
N LEU A 115 0.42 1.67 11.77
CA LEU A 115 1.50 2.14 10.91
C LEU A 115 1.69 3.65 11.02
N SER A 116 0.62 4.44 10.98
CA SER A 116 0.69 5.89 11.18
C SER A 116 1.35 6.26 12.51
N ALA A 117 0.98 5.58 13.60
CA ALA A 117 1.59 5.80 14.91
C ALA A 117 3.10 5.46 14.92
N MET A 118 3.50 4.37 14.27
CA MET A 118 4.90 3.99 14.16
C MET A 118 5.71 4.95 13.30
N VAL A 119 5.16 5.41 12.16
CA VAL A 119 5.81 6.42 11.32
C VAL A 119 6.04 7.72 12.09
N ARG A 120 5.11 8.12 12.97
CA ARG A 120 5.25 9.33 13.79
C ARG A 120 6.28 9.21 14.92
N THR A 121 6.49 8.00 15.45
CA THR A 121 7.25 7.80 16.69
C THR A 121 8.57 7.07 16.52
N ALA A 122 8.81 6.43 15.37
CA ALA A 122 10.05 5.73 15.08
C ALA A 122 11.26 6.68 15.16
N PRO A 123 12.40 6.23 15.72
CA PRO A 123 13.66 6.97 15.66
C PRO A 123 14.05 7.29 14.20
N ALA A 124 14.70 8.43 13.97
CA ALA A 124 15.10 8.86 12.62
C ALA A 124 16.08 7.89 11.92
N ASP A 125 16.85 7.14 12.72
CA ASP A 125 17.79 6.12 12.26
C ASP A 125 17.17 4.71 12.17
N ALA A 126 15.90 4.53 12.51
CA ALA A 126 15.21 3.24 12.41
C ALA A 126 15.17 2.74 10.95
N ARG A 127 15.40 1.44 10.76
CA ARG A 127 15.37 0.78 9.44
C ARG A 127 14.62 -0.55 9.54
N ALA A 128 13.49 -0.64 8.85
CA ALA A 128 12.67 -1.85 8.74
C ALA A 128 13.08 -2.68 7.51
N HIS A 129 13.18 -4.01 7.64
CA HIS A 129 13.38 -4.86 6.45
C HIS A 129 12.13 -4.90 5.57
N HIS A 130 12.33 -4.93 4.27
CA HIS A 130 11.32 -5.25 3.27
C HIS A 130 11.99 -5.93 2.06
N GLY A 131 11.29 -6.81 1.36
CA GLY A 131 11.84 -7.55 0.21
C GLY A 131 12.35 -6.65 -0.92
N PHE A 132 11.87 -5.40 -1.00
CA PHE A 132 12.32 -4.39 -1.98
C PHE A 132 13.31 -3.35 -1.43
N GLY A 133 13.88 -3.60 -0.24
CA GLY A 133 14.92 -2.79 0.39
C GLY A 133 14.56 -2.36 1.81
N ALA A 134 15.55 -2.02 2.64
CA ALA A 134 15.28 -1.50 3.97
C ALA A 134 14.50 -0.17 3.89
N ALA A 135 13.50 0.05 4.74
CA ALA A 135 12.67 1.25 4.78
C ALA A 135 12.93 2.06 6.05
N ASP A 136 13.01 3.38 5.94
CA ASP A 136 12.84 4.30 7.07
C ASP A 136 11.36 4.64 7.28
N ALA A 137 11.04 5.50 8.25
CA ALA A 137 9.66 5.89 8.54
C ALA A 137 8.94 6.49 7.31
N GLU A 138 9.60 7.34 6.53
CA GLU A 138 9.05 7.89 5.28
C GLU A 138 8.81 6.79 4.24
N GLY A 139 9.75 5.87 4.09
CA GLY A 139 9.63 4.72 3.19
C GLY A 139 8.48 3.80 3.56
N SER A 140 8.32 3.50 4.85
CA SER A 140 7.19 2.70 5.36
C SER A 140 5.86 3.40 5.16
N ALA A 141 5.79 4.72 5.34
CA ALA A 141 4.60 5.50 5.01
C ALA A 141 4.27 5.41 3.50
N ALA A 142 5.27 5.60 2.64
CA ALA A 142 5.09 5.52 1.19
C ALA A 142 4.66 4.11 0.73
N MET A 143 5.22 3.06 1.35
CA MET A 143 4.85 1.67 1.12
C MET A 143 3.39 1.42 1.52
N GLY A 144 2.99 1.80 2.73
CA GLY A 144 1.61 1.67 3.17
C GLY A 144 0.62 2.44 2.29
N ILE A 145 1.01 3.62 1.80
CA ILE A 145 0.18 4.40 0.87
C ILE A 145 0.08 3.69 -0.48
N VAL A 146 1.18 3.27 -1.12
CA VAL A 146 1.08 2.62 -2.44
C VAL A 146 0.20 1.38 -2.36
N GLU A 147 0.38 0.53 -1.36
CA GLU A 147 -0.46 -0.64 -1.09
C GLU A 147 -1.93 -0.25 -0.96
N THR A 148 -2.22 0.74 -0.12
CA THR A 148 -3.60 1.24 0.09
C THR A 148 -4.22 1.72 -1.22
N LEU A 149 -3.51 2.52 -2.01
CA LEU A 149 -4.06 3.11 -3.22
C LEU A 149 -4.35 2.07 -4.30
N VAL A 150 -3.41 1.15 -4.53
CA VAL A 150 -3.49 0.19 -5.62
C VAL A 150 -4.41 -0.99 -5.29
N HIS A 151 -4.46 -1.44 -4.03
CA HIS A 151 -5.43 -2.46 -3.64
C HIS A 151 -6.84 -1.91 -3.47
N THR A 152 -7.00 -0.62 -3.13
CA THR A 152 -8.33 0.01 -3.24
C THR A 152 -8.80 0.09 -4.69
N HIS A 153 -7.89 0.26 -5.66
CA HIS A 153 -8.24 0.15 -7.08
C HIS A 153 -8.72 -1.26 -7.43
N ASP A 154 -7.97 -2.29 -7.06
CA ASP A 154 -8.35 -3.68 -7.32
C ASP A 154 -9.72 -4.03 -6.70
N LEU A 155 -9.94 -3.57 -5.46
CA LEU A 155 -11.22 -3.72 -4.75
C LEU A 155 -12.35 -2.94 -5.42
N ALA A 156 -12.09 -1.71 -5.85
CA ALA A 156 -13.09 -0.88 -6.51
C ALA A 156 -13.54 -1.50 -7.85
N GLU A 157 -12.61 -2.06 -8.62
CA GLU A 157 -12.95 -2.83 -9.83
C GLU A 157 -13.82 -4.05 -9.49
N GLY A 158 -13.43 -4.86 -8.51
CA GLY A 158 -14.17 -6.07 -8.11
C GLY A 158 -15.56 -5.79 -7.53
N LEU A 159 -15.70 -4.70 -6.78
CA LEU A 159 -16.94 -4.32 -6.09
C LEU A 159 -17.81 -3.33 -6.90
N GLY A 160 -17.37 -2.92 -8.09
CA GLY A 160 -18.09 -1.97 -8.96
C GLY A 160 -18.17 -0.55 -8.39
N LEU A 161 -17.12 -0.09 -7.71
CA LEU A 161 -17.01 1.24 -7.12
C LEU A 161 -16.18 2.18 -8.00
N ALA A 162 -16.44 3.48 -7.87
CA ALA A 162 -15.57 4.50 -8.43
C ALA A 162 -14.42 4.80 -7.45
N TRP A 163 -13.19 4.85 -7.96
CA TRP A 163 -12.01 5.16 -7.17
C TRP A 163 -11.03 6.04 -7.95
N ALA A 164 -10.63 7.14 -7.32
CA ALA A 164 -9.56 8.02 -7.81
C ALA A 164 -8.91 8.72 -6.60
N PRO A 165 -7.65 8.42 -6.28
CA PRO A 165 -6.95 9.06 -5.17
C PRO A 165 -6.44 10.47 -5.52
N PRO A 166 -6.10 11.30 -4.52
CA PRO A 166 -5.53 12.63 -4.75
C PRO A 166 -4.18 12.56 -5.49
N ALA A 167 -4.06 13.27 -6.61
CA ALA A 167 -2.85 13.28 -7.44
C ALA A 167 -1.58 13.67 -6.66
N GLY A 168 -1.70 14.56 -5.67
CA GLY A 168 -0.56 14.99 -4.83
C GLY A 168 0.03 13.84 -3.98
N ILE A 169 -0.80 12.96 -3.43
CA ILE A 169 -0.33 11.78 -2.69
C ILE A 169 0.37 10.81 -3.65
N CYS A 170 -0.23 10.56 -4.82
CA CYS A 170 0.38 9.71 -5.85
C CYS A 170 1.75 10.24 -6.29
N ALA A 171 1.88 11.55 -6.51
CA ALA A 171 3.14 12.18 -6.90
C ALA A 171 4.24 12.00 -5.85
N ARG A 172 3.94 12.21 -4.55
CA ARG A 172 4.90 11.98 -3.45
C ARG A 172 5.34 10.52 -3.37
N VAL A 173 4.40 9.58 -3.50
CA VAL A 173 4.70 8.13 -3.52
C VAL A 173 5.59 7.76 -4.71
N LEU A 174 5.27 8.25 -5.91
CA LEU A 174 6.10 8.03 -7.10
C LEU A 174 7.52 8.53 -6.89
N ALA A 175 7.66 9.78 -6.42
CA ALA A 175 8.95 10.37 -6.13
C ALA A 175 9.75 9.54 -5.11
N ARG A 176 9.11 9.04 -4.05
CA ARG A 176 9.75 8.27 -2.97
C ARG A 176 10.13 6.84 -3.37
N LEU A 177 9.29 6.15 -4.14
CA LEU A 177 9.37 4.70 -4.34
C LEU A 177 9.73 4.27 -5.77
N PHE A 178 9.48 5.10 -6.79
CA PHE A 178 9.63 4.75 -8.19
C PHE A 178 10.53 5.77 -8.91
N PRO A 179 11.88 5.70 -8.71
CA PRO A 179 12.81 6.70 -9.23
C PRO A 179 12.81 6.81 -10.76
N ASP A 180 12.42 5.74 -11.46
CA ASP A 180 12.40 5.66 -12.91
C ASP A 180 11.00 5.94 -13.51
N ALA A 181 10.03 6.32 -12.67
CA ALA A 181 8.68 6.65 -13.13
C ALA A 181 8.67 7.94 -13.97
N PRO A 182 7.85 8.00 -15.03
CA PRO A 182 7.63 9.23 -15.79
C PRO A 182 7.06 10.35 -14.92
N LEU A 183 7.48 11.59 -15.18
CA LEU A 183 7.03 12.78 -14.46
C LEU A 183 6.08 13.64 -15.31
N ASP A 184 5.90 13.30 -16.59
CA ASP A 184 5.14 14.06 -17.59
C ASP A 184 3.71 13.54 -17.80
N THR A 185 3.27 12.59 -16.97
CA THR A 185 1.94 11.96 -17.02
C THR A 185 1.17 12.14 -15.72
N ASP A 186 -0.15 11.95 -15.77
CA ASP A 186 -1.01 11.98 -14.58
C ASP A 186 -0.47 11.03 -13.48
N PRO A 187 -0.24 11.50 -12.24
CA PRO A 187 0.40 10.70 -11.19
C PRO A 187 -0.34 9.41 -10.85
N TRP A 188 -1.68 9.41 -10.85
CA TRP A 188 -2.43 8.21 -10.52
C TRP A 188 -2.32 7.16 -11.63
N THR A 189 -2.49 7.58 -12.87
CA THR A 189 -2.30 6.72 -14.05
C THR A 189 -0.87 6.16 -14.10
N THR A 190 0.12 6.99 -13.75
CA THR A 190 1.53 6.58 -13.67
C THR A 190 1.76 5.54 -12.58
N LEU A 191 1.12 5.68 -11.41
CA LEU A 191 1.23 4.71 -10.32
C LEU A 191 0.58 3.37 -10.67
N LEU A 192 -0.56 3.37 -11.36
CA LEU A 192 -1.17 2.15 -11.90
C LEU A 192 -0.25 1.45 -12.92
N TRP A 193 0.39 2.21 -13.82
CA TRP A 193 1.36 1.65 -14.75
C TRP A 193 2.61 1.10 -14.05
N ALA A 194 3.17 1.86 -13.13
CA ALA A 194 4.38 1.49 -12.37
C ALA A 194 4.19 0.23 -11.50
N THR A 195 2.94 -0.11 -11.19
CA THR A 195 2.55 -1.31 -10.43
C THR A 195 1.85 -2.35 -11.30
N GLY A 196 2.00 -2.27 -12.62
CA GLY A 196 1.56 -3.31 -13.56
C GLY A 196 0.04 -3.46 -13.73
N ARG A 197 -0.75 -2.45 -13.34
CA ARG A 197 -2.22 -2.47 -13.40
C ARG A 197 -2.79 -1.87 -14.68
N ALA A 198 -2.11 -0.92 -15.30
CA ALA A 198 -2.59 -0.23 -16.50
C ALA A 198 -1.49 0.02 -17.55
N ASP A 199 -1.92 0.30 -18.78
CA ASP A 199 -1.07 0.93 -19.79
C ASP A 199 -0.87 2.42 -19.46
N LEU A 200 0.21 3.01 -19.97
CA LEU A 200 0.45 4.45 -19.96
C LEU A 200 0.60 4.94 -21.41
N PRO A 201 0.27 6.20 -21.77
CA PRO A 201 0.46 6.68 -23.14
C PRO A 201 1.88 6.41 -23.68
N GLY A 202 1.95 5.60 -24.74
CA GLY A 202 3.21 5.18 -25.36
C GLY A 202 4.02 4.13 -24.59
N ARG A 203 3.51 3.57 -23.48
CA ARG A 203 4.17 2.53 -22.69
C ARG A 203 3.19 1.41 -22.32
N PRO A 204 3.41 0.17 -22.79
CA PRO A 204 2.54 -0.95 -22.42
C PRO A 204 2.66 -1.22 -20.91
N ARG A 205 1.61 -1.83 -20.36
CA ARG A 205 1.53 -2.32 -18.99
C ARG A 205 2.73 -3.20 -18.66
N LEU A 206 3.34 -2.94 -17.50
CA LEU A 206 4.45 -3.74 -17.00
C LEU A 206 3.99 -5.15 -16.62
N THR A 207 4.75 -6.18 -17.01
CA THR A 207 4.52 -7.57 -16.60
C THR A 207 5.34 -7.96 -15.37
N ALA A 208 6.33 -7.16 -15.02
CA ALA A 208 7.12 -7.26 -13.81
C ALA A 208 7.44 -5.84 -13.32
N TRP A 209 7.33 -5.63 -12.02
CA TRP A 209 7.57 -4.35 -11.38
C TRP A 209 8.13 -4.53 -9.97
N ARG A 210 8.71 -3.45 -9.44
CA ARG A 210 9.12 -3.34 -8.04
C ARG A 210 9.16 -1.85 -7.68
N TRP A 211 9.05 -1.55 -6.40
CA TRP A 211 9.50 -0.27 -5.87
C TRP A 211 10.91 -0.36 -5.25
N TYR A 212 11.40 0.77 -4.76
CA TYR A 212 12.69 0.90 -4.08
C TYR A 212 12.50 1.57 -2.72
N SER A 213 12.45 0.74 -1.67
CA SER A 213 12.15 1.18 -0.30
C SER A 213 13.30 1.93 0.39
N ALA A 214 14.54 1.68 -0.05
CA ALA A 214 15.75 2.26 0.54
C ALA A 214 15.62 3.78 0.78
N PRO A 215 16.05 4.30 1.94
CA PRO A 215 16.19 5.73 2.18
C PRO A 215 17.00 6.38 1.06
N ARG A 216 16.68 7.64 0.75
CA ARG A 216 17.40 8.44 -0.25
C ARG A 216 18.12 9.62 0.41
#